data_AF-A0A9Q1H668-F1
#
_entry.id   AF-A0A9Q1H668-F1
#
_cell.length_a   1.000
_cell.length_b   1.000
_cell.length_c   1.000
_cell.angle_alpha   90.00
_cell.angle_beta   90.00
_cell.angle_gamma   90.00
#
_symmetry.space_group_name_H-M   'P 1'
#
loop_
_entity.id
_entity.type
_entity.pdbx_description
1 polymer ?
#
loop_
_entity_poly.entity_id
_entity_poly.type
_entity_poly.pdbx_seq_one_letter_code
_entity_poly.pdbx_strand_id
1 'polypeptide(L)'
;MFCLKEGVVYIYSDCSRRCSCINGRFSCHHYECSANAACAKRKNVSQCICNAGYTGDGINCTIDTPPSDCQDIYDRVSTESGIYKIKPTTWHGEQFDVYCNMTDGGGWTVFQRRIDGSQDFNLYWSDYKNGFGSIDLESWLGNDKLHSLTAQKGYQLRIDLVDSLGIPYFAKYNSFRINSESDKYRLSVSSYSGNAGLYFLQLFEGLMNKTCLTLQHFWWCRREVNKIGWLIN
;
A
#
# COMPACT_ATOMS: atom_id res chain seq x y z
N MET A 1 -48.95 -3.18 -16.54
CA MET A 1 -48.69 -1.99 -15.69
C MET A 1 -48.32 -0.85 -16.61
N PHE A 2 -49.13 0.19 -16.65
CA PHE A 2 -48.94 1.37 -17.52
C PHE A 2 -48.26 2.48 -16.72
N CYS A 3 -47.47 3.31 -17.39
CA CYS A 3 -46.78 4.44 -16.79
C CYS A 3 -47.25 5.74 -17.46
N LEU A 4 -47.51 6.76 -16.64
CA LEU A 4 -48.09 8.03 -17.09
C LEU A 4 -47.04 9.08 -17.48
N LYS A 5 -45.77 8.86 -17.11
CA LYS A 5 -44.69 9.81 -17.32
C LYS A 5 -43.51 9.11 -17.97
N GLU A 6 -43.23 9.51 -19.21
CA GLU A 6 -42.19 8.94 -20.05
C GLU A 6 -40.80 9.19 -19.45
N GLY A 7 -39.89 8.23 -19.60
CA GLY A 7 -38.51 8.34 -19.12
C GLY A 7 -38.32 8.18 -17.59
N VAL A 8 -39.40 7.98 -16.81
CA VAL A 8 -39.26 7.65 -15.39
C VAL A 8 -38.58 6.30 -15.23
N VAL A 9 -37.54 6.27 -14.40
CA VAL A 9 -36.79 5.08 -14.05
C VAL A 9 -37.21 4.61 -12.65
N TYR A 10 -37.50 3.32 -12.54
CA TYR A 10 -37.80 2.64 -11.28
C TYR A 10 -36.84 1.48 -11.10
N ILE A 11 -36.19 1.41 -9.94
CA ILE A 11 -35.30 0.32 -9.56
C ILE A 11 -35.97 -0.42 -8.40
N TYR A 12 -35.99 -1.74 -8.47
CA TYR A 12 -36.58 -2.58 -7.43
C TYR A 12 -35.82 -2.42 -6.11
N SER A 13 -36.46 -2.70 -4.98
CA SER A 13 -35.86 -2.51 -3.64
C SER A 13 -34.63 -3.39 -3.39
N ASP A 14 -34.50 -4.48 -4.12
CA ASP A 14 -33.37 -5.42 -4.11
C ASP A 14 -32.34 -5.13 -5.22
N CYS A 15 -32.56 -4.06 -6.01
CA CYS A 15 -31.77 -3.72 -7.20
C CYS A 15 -31.62 -4.86 -8.22
N SER A 16 -32.54 -5.83 -8.30
CA SER A 16 -32.47 -6.94 -9.27
C SER A 16 -32.93 -6.56 -10.68
N ARG A 17 -33.71 -5.47 -10.77
CA ARG A 17 -34.31 -4.96 -12.01
C ARG A 17 -34.33 -3.45 -12.05
N ARG A 18 -34.05 -2.92 -13.25
CA ARG A 18 -34.22 -1.51 -13.60
C ARG A 18 -35.26 -1.41 -14.70
N CYS A 19 -36.32 -0.66 -14.43
CA CYS A 19 -37.43 -0.44 -15.34
C CYS A 19 -37.46 1.02 -15.80
N SER A 20 -37.73 1.23 -17.07
CA SER A 20 -37.96 2.54 -17.68
C SER A 20 -39.33 2.57 -18.35
N CYS A 21 -39.99 3.72 -18.31
CA CYS A 21 -41.23 3.95 -19.06
C CYS A 21 -40.90 4.26 -20.52
N ILE A 22 -41.33 3.38 -21.43
CA ILE A 22 -41.18 3.53 -22.89
C ILE A 22 -42.56 3.32 -23.54
N ASN A 23 -43.05 4.32 -24.27
CA ASN A 23 -44.36 4.34 -24.93
C ASN A 23 -45.51 4.00 -23.97
N GLY A 24 -45.49 4.55 -22.75
CA GLY A 24 -46.53 4.31 -21.74
C GLY A 24 -46.53 2.90 -21.10
N ARG A 25 -45.52 2.07 -21.39
CA ARG A 25 -45.33 0.75 -20.77
C ARG A 25 -43.98 0.65 -20.08
N PHE A 26 -43.93 -0.05 -18.95
CA PHE A 26 -42.65 -0.36 -18.30
C PHE A 26 -41.88 -1.42 -19.09
N SER A 27 -40.67 -1.07 -19.52
CA SER A 27 -39.64 -1.99 -20.01
C SER A 27 -38.62 -2.23 -18.90
N CYS A 28 -38.39 -3.47 -18.51
CA CYS A 28 -37.48 -3.82 -17.41
C CYS A 28 -36.33 -4.67 -17.89
N HIS A 29 -35.13 -4.35 -17.41
CA HIS A 29 -33.91 -5.10 -17.69
C HIS A 29 -33.32 -5.62 -16.38
N HIS A 30 -32.52 -6.68 -16.51
CA HIS A 30 -31.70 -7.14 -15.40
C HIS A 30 -30.76 -6.01 -14.97
N TYR A 31 -30.64 -5.85 -13.65
CA TYR A 31 -29.84 -4.82 -13.03
C TYR A 31 -29.09 -5.49 -11.89
N GLU A 32 -27.80 -5.25 -11.80
CA GLU A 32 -26.94 -5.81 -10.78
C GLU A 32 -25.92 -4.73 -10.40
N CYS A 33 -25.68 -4.58 -9.11
CA CYS A 33 -24.69 -3.65 -8.62
C CYS A 33 -23.28 -4.18 -8.88
N SER A 34 -22.31 -3.27 -9.00
CA SER A 34 -20.90 -3.66 -8.92
C SER A 34 -20.64 -4.48 -7.66
N ALA A 35 -19.68 -5.39 -7.69
CA ALA A 35 -19.13 -6.01 -6.47
C ALA A 35 -18.66 -4.96 -5.44
N ASN A 36 -18.31 -3.74 -5.90
CA ASN A 36 -17.90 -2.62 -5.07
C ASN A 36 -19.02 -1.59 -4.85
N ALA A 37 -20.28 -2.02 -4.90
CA ALA A 37 -21.44 -1.20 -4.61
C ALA A 37 -22.46 -1.93 -3.75
N ALA A 38 -23.26 -1.17 -3.01
CA ALA A 38 -24.40 -1.67 -2.27
C ALA A 38 -25.71 -1.17 -2.87
N CYS A 39 -26.74 -2.01 -2.88
CA CYS A 39 -28.10 -1.57 -3.18
C CYS A 39 -28.64 -0.77 -1.98
N ALA A 40 -28.84 0.53 -2.16
CA ALA A 40 -29.27 1.43 -1.09
C ALA A 40 -30.21 2.52 -1.60
N LYS A 41 -30.97 3.15 -0.69
CA LYS A 41 -31.87 4.25 -1.03
C LYS A 41 -31.18 5.59 -0.84
N ARG A 42 -31.08 6.39 -1.91
CA ARG A 42 -30.67 7.81 -1.83
C ARG A 42 -31.87 8.67 -2.18
N LYS A 43 -32.24 9.60 -1.28
CA LYS A 43 -33.47 10.41 -1.41
C LYS A 43 -34.73 9.55 -1.69
N ASN A 44 -34.84 8.43 -1.00
CA ASN A 44 -35.94 7.45 -1.13
C ASN A 44 -36.03 6.70 -2.48
N VAL A 45 -35.01 6.79 -3.33
CA VAL A 45 -34.90 6.03 -4.59
C VAL A 45 -33.85 4.94 -4.41
N SER A 46 -34.26 3.68 -4.55
CA SER A 46 -33.35 2.53 -4.58
C SER A 46 -32.40 2.65 -5.78
N GLN A 47 -31.11 2.48 -5.56
CA GLN A 47 -30.10 2.45 -6.61
C GLN A 47 -28.83 1.79 -6.09
N CYS A 48 -27.97 1.33 -7.00
CA CYS A 48 -26.62 0.93 -6.62
C CYS A 48 -25.82 2.18 -6.24
N ILE A 49 -25.13 2.13 -5.10
CA ILE A 49 -24.28 3.20 -4.60
C ILE A 49 -22.90 2.58 -4.38
N CYS A 50 -21.87 3.15 -5.01
CA CYS A 50 -20.50 2.70 -4.82
C CYS A 50 -20.12 2.74 -3.32
N ASN A 51 -19.39 1.71 -2.89
CA ASN A 51 -18.87 1.62 -1.53
C ASN A 51 -17.87 2.77 -1.27
N ALA A 52 -17.56 3.03 0.00
CA ALA A 52 -16.58 4.05 0.36
C ALA A 52 -15.23 3.80 -0.35
N GLY A 53 -14.64 4.85 -0.93
CA GLY A 53 -13.41 4.76 -1.72
C GLY A 53 -13.61 4.52 -3.22
N TYR A 54 -14.85 4.30 -3.67
CA TYR A 54 -15.19 4.15 -5.08
C TYR A 54 -16.15 5.23 -5.56
N THR A 55 -16.00 5.64 -6.82
CA THR A 55 -16.89 6.54 -7.56
C THR A 55 -17.37 5.90 -8.84
N GLY A 56 -18.52 6.36 -9.31
CA GLY A 56 -19.17 5.86 -10.52
C GLY A 56 -20.68 5.88 -10.41
N ASP A 57 -21.34 5.08 -11.25
CA ASP A 57 -22.81 5.02 -11.37
C ASP A 57 -23.46 3.92 -10.53
N GLY A 58 -22.67 3.21 -9.71
CA GLY A 58 -23.10 2.07 -8.89
C GLY A 58 -23.10 0.73 -9.62
N ILE A 59 -23.10 0.73 -10.95
CA ILE A 59 -22.91 -0.48 -11.78
C ILE A 59 -21.42 -0.64 -12.08
N ASN A 60 -20.76 0.46 -12.41
CA ASN A 60 -19.33 0.58 -12.57
C ASN A 60 -18.82 1.48 -11.45
N CYS A 61 -18.06 0.89 -10.53
CA CYS A 61 -17.44 1.60 -9.42
C CYS A 61 -15.92 1.49 -9.56
N THR A 62 -15.27 2.62 -9.83
CA THR A 62 -13.83 2.75 -9.93
C THR A 62 -13.30 3.46 -8.70
N ILE A 63 -12.06 3.20 -8.33
CA ILE A 63 -11.47 3.80 -7.14
C ILE A 63 -11.19 5.28 -7.43
N ASP A 64 -11.79 6.19 -6.65
CA ASP A 64 -11.70 7.63 -6.88
C ASP A 64 -10.34 8.21 -6.53
N THR A 65 -9.67 7.59 -5.55
CA THR A 65 -8.38 7.99 -5.04
C THR A 65 -7.36 6.87 -5.23
N PRO A 66 -6.18 7.12 -5.81
CA PRO A 66 -5.12 6.11 -5.89
C PRO A 66 -4.78 5.53 -4.50
N PRO A 67 -4.43 4.24 -4.38
CA PRO A 67 -4.05 3.66 -3.09
C PRO A 67 -2.86 4.38 -2.50
N SER A 68 -2.94 4.74 -1.22
CA SER A 68 -1.86 5.49 -0.58
C SER A 68 -0.69 4.61 -0.17
N ASP A 69 -0.94 3.31 0.04
CA ASP A 69 0.02 2.27 0.39
C ASP A 69 -0.55 0.87 0.08
N CYS A 70 0.19 -0.18 0.48
CA CYS A 70 -0.23 -1.56 0.27
C CYS A 70 -1.39 -2.01 1.18
N GLN A 71 -1.59 -1.36 2.33
CA GLN A 71 -2.73 -1.65 3.19
C GLN A 71 -4.02 -1.21 2.50
N ASP A 72 -4.03 -0.02 1.90
CA ASP A 72 -5.14 0.41 1.04
C ASP A 72 -5.35 -0.59 -0.10
N ILE A 73 -4.30 -1.10 -0.75
CA ILE A 73 -4.46 -2.10 -1.82
C ILE A 73 -5.10 -3.38 -1.27
N TYR A 74 -4.64 -3.85 -0.11
CA TYR A 74 -5.17 -5.06 0.53
C TYR A 74 -6.67 -4.95 0.82
N ASP A 75 -7.11 -3.77 1.30
CA ASP A 75 -8.50 -3.57 1.75
C ASP A 75 -9.50 -3.40 0.60
N ARG A 76 -9.08 -2.91 -0.57
CA ARG A 76 -10.00 -2.53 -1.67
C ARG A 76 -9.59 -2.99 -3.08
N VAL A 77 -8.40 -3.53 -3.29
CA VAL A 77 -7.94 -3.91 -4.64
C VAL A 77 -7.68 -5.39 -4.75
N SER A 78 -6.75 -5.92 -3.96
CA SER A 78 -6.33 -7.32 -4.06
C SER A 78 -5.62 -7.77 -2.79
N THR A 79 -5.84 -9.01 -2.41
CA THR A 79 -5.11 -9.71 -1.34
C THR A 79 -3.96 -10.56 -1.88
N GLU A 80 -3.60 -10.43 -3.15
CA GLU A 80 -2.47 -11.13 -3.76
C GLU A 80 -1.19 -10.32 -3.64
N SER A 81 -0.05 -10.99 -3.40
CA SER A 81 1.24 -10.31 -3.36
C SER A 81 1.70 -9.98 -4.77
N GLY A 82 2.28 -8.80 -4.98
CA GLY A 82 2.66 -8.35 -6.32
C GLY A 82 3.11 -6.89 -6.36
N ILE A 83 3.36 -6.41 -7.57
CA ILE A 83 3.70 -5.01 -7.82
C ILE A 83 2.42 -4.22 -8.07
N TYR A 84 2.29 -3.09 -7.36
CA TYR A 84 1.14 -2.20 -7.48
C TYR A 84 1.59 -0.74 -7.51
N LYS A 85 0.75 0.13 -8.09
CA LYS A 85 0.94 1.58 -8.06
C LYS A 85 0.28 2.18 -6.82
N ILE A 86 1.03 3.01 -6.10
CA ILE A 86 0.53 3.77 -4.96
C ILE A 86 0.84 5.27 -5.11
N LYS A 87 0.12 6.09 -4.36
CA LYS A 87 0.35 7.52 -4.21
C LYS A 87 0.09 7.94 -2.76
N PRO A 88 1.13 7.98 -1.90
CA PRO A 88 1.00 8.50 -0.56
C PRO A 88 0.39 9.91 -0.56
N THR A 89 -0.43 10.22 0.44
CA THR A 89 -1.17 11.49 0.49
C THR A 89 -0.28 12.72 0.60
N THR A 90 0.92 12.58 1.19
CA THR A 90 1.92 13.65 1.27
C THR A 90 2.88 13.66 0.07
N TRP A 91 2.73 12.75 -0.90
CA TRP A 91 3.57 12.69 -2.08
C TRP A 91 3.02 13.61 -3.18
N HIS A 92 3.84 14.55 -3.62
CA HIS A 92 3.47 15.54 -4.64
C HIS A 92 3.78 15.11 -6.08
N GLY A 93 4.50 14.01 -6.27
CA GLY A 93 4.81 13.48 -7.59
C GLY A 93 3.73 12.56 -8.17
N GLU A 94 4.08 11.89 -9.25
CA GLU A 94 3.25 10.85 -9.87
C GLU A 94 3.21 9.58 -9.01
N GLN A 95 2.22 8.72 -9.27
CA GLN A 95 2.15 7.40 -8.63
C GLN A 95 3.41 6.60 -8.93
N PHE A 96 3.86 5.79 -7.98
CA PHE A 96 5.03 4.94 -8.14
C PHE A 96 4.73 3.50 -7.77
N ASP A 97 5.52 2.59 -8.35
CA ASP A 97 5.40 1.16 -8.12
C ASP A 97 6.04 0.76 -6.79
N VAL A 98 5.38 -0.17 -6.09
CA VAL A 98 5.87 -0.83 -4.88
C VAL A 98 5.55 -2.31 -4.93
N TYR A 99 6.33 -3.13 -4.23
CA TYR A 99 5.96 -4.51 -3.97
C TYR A 99 5.11 -4.57 -2.71
N CYS A 100 3.89 -5.10 -2.86
CA CYS A 100 3.00 -5.38 -1.74
C CYS A 100 3.09 -6.84 -1.36
N ASN A 101 3.50 -7.10 -0.11
CA ASN A 101 3.40 -8.42 0.49
C ASN A 101 2.06 -8.54 1.22
N MET A 102 1.22 -9.44 0.73
CA MET A 102 -0.12 -9.68 1.28
C MET A 102 -0.17 -10.90 2.21
N THR A 103 0.99 -11.43 2.61
CA THR A 103 1.11 -12.53 3.58
C THR A 103 1.24 -11.97 5.01
N ASP A 104 1.16 -12.84 6.03
CA ASP A 104 1.35 -12.44 7.44
C ASP A 104 0.50 -11.24 7.89
N GLY A 105 -0.80 -11.28 7.60
CA GLY A 105 -1.75 -10.20 7.90
C GLY A 105 -1.93 -9.20 6.76
N GLY A 106 -1.06 -9.23 5.75
CA GLY A 106 -1.17 -8.47 4.52
C GLY A 106 -0.93 -6.97 4.67
N GLY A 107 -1.10 -6.25 3.56
CA GLY A 107 -0.97 -4.79 3.52
C GLY A 107 0.45 -4.23 3.62
N TRP A 108 1.46 -5.09 3.54
CA TRP A 108 2.85 -4.68 3.77
C TRP A 108 3.48 -4.06 2.52
N THR A 109 3.89 -2.79 2.61
CA THR A 109 4.70 -2.14 1.58
C THR A 109 6.18 -2.47 1.79
N VAL A 110 6.78 -3.19 0.85
CA VAL A 110 8.21 -3.50 0.89
C VAL A 110 9.00 -2.31 0.37
N PHE A 111 9.91 -1.79 1.19
CA PHE A 111 10.75 -0.65 0.83
C PHE A 111 12.24 -0.99 0.70
N GLN A 112 12.65 -2.16 1.22
CA GLN A 112 13.99 -2.69 1.04
C GLN A 112 13.91 -4.21 0.93
N ARG A 113 14.64 -4.78 -0.02
CA ARG A 113 14.79 -6.24 -0.13
C ARG A 113 16.20 -6.63 -0.59
N ARG A 114 16.81 -7.59 0.11
CA ARG A 114 18.02 -8.34 -0.27
C ARG A 114 17.67 -9.82 -0.40
N ILE A 115 18.26 -10.49 -1.38
CA ILE A 115 18.01 -11.89 -1.71
C ILE A 115 19.34 -12.62 -1.95
N ASP A 116 20.16 -12.11 -2.85
CA ASP A 116 21.32 -12.81 -3.42
C ASP A 116 22.54 -11.92 -3.70
N GLY A 117 22.43 -10.61 -3.47
CA GLY A 117 23.49 -9.63 -3.71
C GLY A 117 23.64 -9.19 -5.16
N SER A 118 22.65 -9.46 -6.02
CA SER A 118 22.65 -9.06 -7.43
C SER A 118 22.62 -7.54 -7.66
N GLN A 119 22.09 -6.77 -6.71
CA GLN A 119 22.07 -5.31 -6.77
C GLN A 119 23.18 -4.70 -5.91
N ASP A 120 23.89 -3.71 -6.46
CA ASP A 120 24.83 -2.91 -5.68
C ASP A 120 24.08 -1.95 -4.75
N PHE A 121 24.40 -2.03 -3.46
CA PHE A 121 23.90 -1.11 -2.42
C PHE A 121 24.97 -0.10 -1.99
N ASN A 122 26.15 -0.12 -2.59
CA ASN A 122 27.23 0.85 -2.38
C ASN A 122 27.07 2.07 -3.29
N LEU A 123 25.92 2.74 -3.17
CA LEU A 123 25.54 3.87 -4.00
C LEU A 123 25.59 5.19 -3.24
N TYR A 124 25.46 6.30 -3.96
CA TYR A 124 25.60 7.64 -3.40
C TYR A 124 24.27 8.13 -2.80
N TRP A 125 24.33 9.27 -2.12
CA TRP A 125 23.17 9.91 -1.49
C TRP A 125 21.98 10.07 -2.44
N SER A 126 22.23 10.52 -3.68
CA SER A 126 21.19 10.70 -4.69
C SER A 126 20.47 9.40 -5.05
N ASP A 127 21.18 8.27 -5.05
CA ASP A 127 20.59 6.97 -5.36
C ASP A 127 19.68 6.51 -4.22
N TYR A 128 20.12 6.64 -2.97
CA TYR A 128 19.28 6.34 -1.81
C TYR A 128 18.09 7.28 -1.67
N LYS A 129 18.23 8.55 -2.07
CA LYS A 129 17.13 9.51 -2.14
C LYS A 129 16.05 9.08 -3.12
N ASN A 130 16.44 8.73 -4.34
CA ASN A 130 15.52 8.42 -5.45
C ASN A 130 14.99 6.97 -5.42
N GLY A 131 15.80 6.05 -4.91
CA GLY A 131 15.61 4.61 -5.00
C GLY A 131 16.40 3.96 -6.14
N PHE A 132 16.65 2.66 -6.01
CA PHE A 132 17.40 1.86 -6.98
C PHE A 132 17.04 0.37 -6.90
N GLY A 133 17.50 -0.39 -7.89
CA GLY A 133 17.24 -1.82 -8.01
C GLY A 133 15.89 -2.14 -8.65
N SER A 134 15.51 -3.42 -8.57
CA SER A 134 14.29 -3.96 -9.17
C SER A 134 13.30 -4.35 -8.08
N ILE A 135 12.08 -3.83 -8.16
CA ILE A 135 11.05 -3.93 -7.12
C ILE A 135 10.68 -5.39 -6.78
N ASP A 136 10.73 -6.29 -7.75
CA ASP A 136 10.50 -7.73 -7.62
C ASP A 136 11.70 -8.52 -7.08
N LEU A 137 12.91 -7.94 -7.11
CA LEU A 137 14.16 -8.57 -6.72
C LEU A 137 14.79 -7.83 -5.52
N GLU A 138 16.02 -7.33 -5.69
CA GLU A 138 16.70 -6.49 -4.73
C GLU A 138 16.50 -5.02 -5.05
N SER A 139 16.02 -4.25 -4.08
CA SER A 139 15.74 -2.83 -4.28
C SER A 139 15.78 -2.02 -2.98
N TRP A 140 15.88 -0.72 -3.17
CA TRP A 140 15.64 0.34 -2.19
C TRP A 140 14.62 1.31 -2.78
N LEU A 141 13.49 1.53 -2.09
CA LEU A 141 12.39 2.33 -2.62
C LEU A 141 12.78 3.78 -2.91
N GLY A 142 13.61 4.36 -2.04
CA GLY A 142 13.99 5.78 -2.08
C GLY A 142 13.53 6.53 -0.83
N ASN A 143 14.43 7.34 -0.26
CA ASN A 143 14.19 8.02 1.01
C ASN A 143 13.08 9.07 0.92
N ASP A 144 12.92 9.77 -0.22
CA ASP A 144 11.84 10.75 -0.40
C ASP A 144 10.46 10.10 -0.39
N LYS A 145 10.35 8.94 -1.04
CA LYS A 145 9.12 8.13 -1.06
C LYS A 145 8.84 7.54 0.32
N LEU A 146 9.86 7.03 1.00
CA LEU A 146 9.74 6.46 2.35
C LEU A 146 9.39 7.52 3.40
N HIS A 147 9.97 8.72 3.30
CA HIS A 147 9.57 9.88 4.11
C HIS A 147 8.09 10.20 3.89
N SER A 148 7.65 10.28 2.63
CA SER A 148 6.25 10.56 2.30
C SER A 148 5.30 9.50 2.84
N LEU A 149 5.64 8.22 2.68
CA LEU A 149 4.89 7.10 3.27
C LEU A 149 4.79 7.24 4.79
N THR A 150 5.89 7.41 5.49
CA THR A 150 5.86 7.45 6.97
C THR A 150 5.37 8.78 7.56
N ALA A 151 5.19 9.81 6.72
CA ALA A 151 4.65 11.11 7.13
C ALA A 151 3.12 11.15 7.12
N GLN A 152 2.45 10.38 6.25
CA GLN A 152 0.98 10.45 6.07
C GLN A 152 0.15 9.90 7.22
N LYS A 153 0.62 8.83 7.89
CA LYS A 153 -0.02 8.22 9.07
C LYS A 153 1.01 7.49 9.93
N GLY A 154 0.58 6.84 11.00
CA GLY A 154 1.46 5.99 11.81
C GLY A 154 1.71 4.66 11.09
N TYR A 155 2.98 4.24 11.03
CA TYR A 155 3.40 2.97 10.43
C TYR A 155 4.16 2.12 11.43
N GLN A 156 4.02 0.82 11.28
CA GLN A 156 4.88 -0.19 11.88
C GLN A 156 5.99 -0.56 10.90
N LEU A 157 7.14 -0.96 11.42
CA LEU A 157 8.22 -1.55 10.64
C LEU A 157 8.35 -3.02 11.00
N ARG A 158 8.39 -3.88 9.99
CA ARG A 158 8.80 -5.28 10.12
C ARG A 158 10.06 -5.51 9.30
N ILE A 159 11.03 -6.19 9.88
CA ILE A 159 12.25 -6.64 9.23
C ILE A 159 12.27 -8.16 9.36
N ASP A 160 12.26 -8.85 8.24
CA ASP A 160 12.46 -10.30 8.15
C ASP A 160 13.89 -10.54 7.68
N LEU A 161 14.59 -11.49 8.30
CA LEU A 161 15.96 -11.86 7.96
C LEU A 161 16.16 -13.37 8.06
N VAL A 162 17.11 -13.88 7.28
CA VAL A 162 17.52 -15.28 7.32
C VAL A 162 19.02 -15.33 7.61
N ASP A 163 19.42 -16.11 8.61
CA ASP A 163 20.83 -16.30 8.92
C ASP A 163 21.55 -17.21 7.91
N SER A 164 22.86 -17.37 8.07
CA SER A 164 23.68 -18.22 7.20
C SER A 164 23.30 -19.71 7.23
N LEU A 165 22.55 -20.14 8.25
CA LEU A 165 22.05 -21.51 8.40
C LEU A 165 20.63 -21.67 7.83
N GLY A 166 20.04 -20.61 7.29
CA GLY A 166 18.70 -20.62 6.71
C GLY A 166 17.58 -20.43 7.74
N ILE A 167 17.90 -20.08 9.00
CA ILE A 167 16.89 -19.90 10.04
C ILE A 167 16.27 -18.50 9.93
N PRO A 168 14.93 -18.39 9.86
CA PRO A 168 14.25 -17.11 9.76
C PRO A 168 14.09 -16.43 11.12
N TYR A 169 14.34 -15.13 11.16
CA TYR A 169 14.06 -14.26 12.29
C TYR A 169 13.32 -13.01 11.83
N PHE A 170 12.64 -12.35 12.77
CA PHE A 170 12.00 -11.08 12.52
C PHE A 170 12.19 -10.10 13.68
N ALA A 171 12.13 -8.82 13.33
CA ALA A 171 12.05 -7.68 14.22
C ALA A 171 10.84 -6.81 13.81
N LYS A 172 10.05 -6.36 14.79
CA LYS A 172 8.90 -5.48 14.59
C LYS A 172 9.03 -4.26 15.50
N TYR A 173 8.67 -3.09 14.97
CA TYR A 173 8.56 -1.84 15.70
C TYR A 173 7.18 -1.25 15.46
N ASN A 174 6.43 -0.96 16.52
CA ASN A 174 5.05 -0.45 16.37
C ASN A 174 4.99 1.02 15.92
N SER A 175 6.13 1.73 15.94
CA SER A 175 6.25 3.08 15.42
C SER A 175 7.49 3.16 14.56
N PHE A 176 7.34 3.64 13.35
CA PHE A 176 8.41 3.86 12.38
C PHE A 176 8.17 5.19 11.65
N ARG A 177 9.20 6.05 11.62
CA ARG A 177 9.16 7.32 10.90
C ARG A 177 10.51 7.68 10.34
N ILE A 178 10.50 8.17 9.10
CA ILE A 178 11.65 8.78 8.44
C ILE A 178 11.38 10.28 8.29
N ASN A 179 12.30 11.12 8.75
CA ASN A 179 12.18 12.57 8.59
C ASN A 179 12.56 13.05 7.18
N SER A 180 12.45 14.35 6.94
CA SER A 180 12.77 14.96 5.65
C SER A 180 14.28 14.91 5.34
N GLU A 181 14.64 15.17 4.08
CA GLU A 181 16.03 15.31 3.66
C GLU A 181 16.80 16.37 4.46
N SER A 182 16.15 17.47 4.84
CA SER A 182 16.75 18.54 5.64
C SER A 182 17.15 18.09 7.04
N ASP A 183 16.47 17.08 7.60
CA ASP A 183 16.84 16.38 8.84
C ASP A 183 17.58 15.07 8.53
N LYS A 184 18.16 14.97 7.33
CA LYS A 184 18.95 13.84 6.85
C LYS A 184 18.21 12.52 7.06
N TYR A 185 16.94 12.48 6.67
CA TYR A 185 16.10 11.28 6.76
C TYR A 185 16.13 10.55 8.11
N ARG A 186 16.28 11.29 9.22
CA ARG A 186 16.46 10.70 10.55
C ARG A 186 15.39 9.65 10.86
N LEU A 187 15.84 8.45 11.22
CA LEU A 187 15.00 7.36 11.65
C LEU A 187 14.49 7.62 13.08
N SER A 188 13.20 7.36 13.30
CA SER A 188 12.60 7.21 14.63
C SER A 188 11.85 5.89 14.69
N VAL A 189 12.23 5.02 15.62
CA VAL A 189 11.54 3.75 15.91
C VAL A 189 11.29 3.57 17.39
N SER A 190 10.24 2.85 17.75
CA SER A 190 10.00 2.47 19.14
C SER A 190 9.16 1.20 19.25
N SER A 191 9.04 0.68 20.48
CA SER A 191 8.20 -0.48 20.81
C SER A 191 8.61 -1.74 20.05
N TYR A 192 9.86 -2.17 20.27
CA TYR A 192 10.41 -3.37 19.66
C TYR A 192 9.71 -4.66 20.14
N SER A 193 9.52 -5.59 19.21
CA SER A 193 9.22 -7.01 19.49
C SER A 193 9.84 -7.91 18.41
N GLY A 194 10.04 -9.20 18.71
CA GLY A 194 10.54 -10.17 17.72
C GLY A 194 11.49 -11.19 18.30
N ASN A 195 11.96 -12.11 17.45
CA ASN A 195 12.87 -13.20 17.81
C ASN A 195 14.29 -13.01 17.25
N ALA A 196 14.55 -11.93 16.51
CA ALA A 196 15.89 -11.60 16.03
C ALA A 196 16.91 -11.33 17.17
N GLY A 197 16.44 -11.21 18.42
CA GLY A 197 17.27 -11.10 19.63
C GLY A 197 17.89 -9.72 19.83
N LEU A 198 18.08 -9.31 21.09
CA LEU A 198 18.51 -7.95 21.43
C LEU A 198 19.91 -7.56 20.91
N TYR A 199 20.83 -8.52 20.76
CA TYR A 199 22.18 -8.27 20.23
C TYR A 199 22.17 -7.88 18.74
N PHE A 200 21.30 -8.53 17.95
CA PHE A 200 21.09 -8.16 16.55
C PHE A 200 20.48 -6.77 16.43
N LEU A 201 19.61 -6.38 17.37
CA LEU A 201 18.98 -5.06 17.38
C LEU A 201 19.91 -3.93 17.79
N GLN A 202 20.82 -4.17 18.74
CA GLN A 202 21.77 -3.14 19.15
C GLN A 202 22.75 -2.80 18.01
N LEU A 203 23.06 -3.81 17.18
CA LEU A 203 23.67 -3.60 15.87
C LEU A 203 22.71 -2.80 14.98
N PHE A 204 21.47 -3.24 14.77
CA PHE A 204 20.51 -2.62 13.84
C PHE A 204 20.09 -1.16 14.17
N GLU A 205 19.77 -0.85 15.42
CA GLU A 205 19.46 0.51 15.89
C GLU A 205 20.70 1.41 15.81
N GLY A 206 21.88 0.89 16.15
CA GLY A 206 23.14 1.58 15.96
C GLY A 206 23.45 1.85 14.48
N LEU A 207 23.00 0.98 13.57
CA LEU A 207 23.20 1.04 12.13
C LEU A 207 22.22 2.01 11.44
N MET A 208 20.92 1.90 11.71
CA MET A 208 19.96 2.81 11.09
C MET A 208 20.10 4.25 11.60
N ASN A 209 20.50 4.44 12.86
CA ASN A 209 20.72 5.76 13.43
C ASN A 209 22.08 6.37 13.02
N LYS A 210 23.01 5.58 12.44
CA LYS A 210 24.34 6.06 12.02
C LYS A 210 24.68 5.94 10.53
N THR A 211 24.06 5.10 9.70
CA THR A 211 24.71 4.73 8.41
C THR A 211 23.87 4.54 7.14
N CYS A 212 22.55 4.26 7.14
CA CYS A 212 21.78 4.22 5.86
C CYS A 212 20.81 5.39 5.64
N LEU A 213 20.53 6.21 6.67
CA LEU A 213 19.66 7.37 6.52
C LEU A 213 20.28 8.70 6.96
N THR A 214 21.14 8.73 7.98
CA THR A 214 21.57 10.01 8.58
C THR A 214 22.93 10.56 8.17
N LEU A 215 24.03 9.81 8.06
CA LEU A 215 25.36 10.45 7.89
C LEU A 215 26.42 9.53 7.24
N GLN A 216 27.02 10.02 6.15
CA GLN A 216 28.42 9.89 5.67
C GLN A 216 29.25 8.58 5.76
N HIS A 217 28.78 7.48 6.33
CA HIS A 217 29.50 6.20 6.29
C HIS A 217 28.54 5.03 5.96
N PHE A 218 28.27 4.86 4.67
CA PHE A 218 27.55 3.77 4.01
C PHE A 218 28.24 2.38 4.14
N TRP A 219 28.78 2.02 5.30
CA TRP A 219 29.66 0.84 5.41
C TRP A 219 28.93 -0.49 5.62
N TRP A 220 27.63 -0.50 5.94
CA TRP A 220 26.90 -1.72 6.31
C TRP A 220 25.65 -2.08 5.49
N CYS A 221 24.97 -1.14 4.81
CA CYS A 221 24.14 -1.51 3.63
C CYS A 221 25.00 -2.29 2.58
N ARG A 222 26.33 -2.12 2.68
CA ARG A 222 27.40 -2.62 1.82
C ARG A 222 27.83 -4.08 2.01
N ARG A 223 27.62 -4.72 3.16
CA ARG A 223 28.41 -5.93 3.52
C ARG A 223 27.68 -7.24 3.73
N GLU A 224 26.37 -7.26 3.97
CA GLU A 224 25.69 -8.52 4.27
C GLU A 224 24.67 -8.91 3.20
N VAL A 225 24.99 -10.02 2.55
CA VAL A 225 24.13 -10.74 1.62
C VAL A 225 23.38 -11.79 2.43
N ASN A 226 22.41 -11.35 3.22
CA ASN A 226 21.43 -12.22 3.84
C ASN A 226 20.07 -11.89 3.22
N LYS A 227 19.16 -12.86 3.11
CA LYS A 227 17.79 -12.59 2.64
C LYS A 227 17.12 -11.71 3.69
N ILE A 228 17.06 -10.42 3.44
CA ILE A 228 16.51 -9.42 4.35
C ILE A 228 15.39 -8.69 3.62
N GLY A 229 14.20 -8.64 4.23
CA GLY A 229 13.06 -7.88 3.72
C GLY A 229 12.57 -6.89 4.75
N TRP A 230 12.31 -5.65 4.33
CA TRP A 230 11.80 -4.61 5.21
C TRP A 230 10.47 -4.12 4.69
N LEU A 231 9.50 -4.12 5.59
CA LEU A 231 8.11 -3.90 5.29
C LEU A 231 7.54 -2.85 6.22
N ILE A 232 6.64 -2.03 5.70
CA ILE A 232 5.87 -1.08 6.50
C ILE A 232 4.37 -1.26 6.27
N ASN A 233 3.61 -1.14 7.33
CA ASN A 233 2.14 -1.15 7.35
C ASN A 233 1.66 -0.29 8.51
#